data_AF-X1JJ55-F1
#
_entry.id   AF-X1JJ55-F1
#
_cell.length_a   1.000
_cell.length_b   1.000
_cell.length_c   1.000
_cell.angle_alpha   90.00
_cell.angle_beta   90.00
_cell.angle_gamma   90.00
#
_symmetry.space_group_name_H-M   'P 1'
#
loop_
_entity.id
_entity.type
_entity.pdbx_description
1 polymer ?
#
loop_
_entity_poly.entity_id
_entity_poly.type
_entity_poly.pdbx_seq_one_letter_code
_entity_poly.pdbx_strand_id
1 'polypeptide(L)'
;MNDTNKDVYRRLQEHLNNMPVGFPATQSGVEIRVLKHLFTPEDAEVALHLKFQPEPLKKVYRRFKKSGITIKELEQKLDEMYLKGFINRGSRNIG
;
A
#
# COMPACT_ATOMS: atom_id res chain seq x y z
N MET A 1 17.16 22.23 1.86
CA MET A 1 16.20 21.91 2.93
C MET A 1 15.81 20.45 2.76
N ASN A 2 15.91 19.65 3.83
CA ASN A 2 16.12 18.20 3.85
C ASN A 2 15.14 17.37 3.00
N ASP A 3 15.63 16.77 1.92
CA ASP A 3 14.88 15.96 0.95
C ASP A 3 15.02 14.44 1.21
N THR A 4 15.26 14.05 2.46
CA THR A 4 15.58 12.65 2.83
C THR A 4 14.45 11.93 3.57
N ASN A 5 13.29 12.57 3.77
CA ASN A 5 12.21 11.99 4.56
C ASN A 5 10.83 12.43 4.04
N LYS A 6 10.52 12.12 2.77
CA LYS A 6 9.17 12.34 2.23
C LYS A 6 8.15 11.64 3.14
N ASP A 7 7.17 12.39 3.63
CA ASP A 7 6.01 11.90 4.38
C ASP A 7 5.48 10.61 3.73
N VAL A 8 5.19 9.57 4.52
CA VAL A 8 4.75 8.25 4.02
C VAL A 8 3.56 8.38 3.08
N TYR A 9 2.68 9.35 3.34
CA TYR A 9 1.52 9.63 2.49
C TYR A 9 1.90 10.22 1.14
N ARG A 10 3.01 10.98 1.04
CA ARG A 10 3.51 11.48 -0.24
C ARG A 10 4.12 10.36 -1.07
N ARG A 11 4.89 9.47 -0.43
CA ARG A 11 5.37 8.24 -1.08
C ARG A 11 4.21 7.38 -1.56
N LEU A 12 3.16 7.23 -0.73
CA LEU A 12 1.96 6.47 -1.09
C LEU A 12 1.24 7.09 -2.29
N GLN A 13 1.06 8.40 -2.30
CA GLN A 13 0.48 9.12 -3.42
C GLN A 13 1.27 8.88 -4.71
N GLU A 14 2.59 9.03 -4.68
CA GLU A 14 3.47 8.77 -5.85
C GLU A 14 3.37 7.32 -6.31
N HIS A 15 3.31 6.35 -5.38
CA HIS A 15 3.17 4.93 -5.68
C HIS A 15 1.83 4.62 -6.36
N LEU A 16 0.72 5.12 -5.82
CA LEU A 16 -0.62 4.98 -6.42
C LEU A 16 -0.70 5.68 -7.78
N ASN A 17 0.00 6.80 -7.94
CA ASN A 17 0.05 7.52 -9.22
C ASN A 17 0.74 6.75 -10.35
N ASN A 18 1.63 5.82 -10.01
CA ASN A 18 2.27 4.93 -10.97
C ASN A 18 1.44 3.65 -11.26
N MET A 19 0.27 3.50 -10.63
CA MET A 19 -0.67 2.41 -10.94
C MET A 19 -1.56 2.78 -12.15
N PRO A 20 -2.20 1.80 -12.83
CA PRO A 20 -2.98 2.06 -14.05
C PRO A 20 -4.11 3.09 -13.93
N VAL A 21 -4.71 3.25 -12.74
CA VAL A 21 -5.78 4.24 -12.50
C VAL A 21 -5.21 5.64 -12.20
N GLY A 22 -3.97 5.72 -11.70
CA GLY A 22 -3.37 6.97 -11.25
C GLY A 22 -3.97 7.53 -9.96
N PHE A 23 -3.24 8.46 -9.33
CA PHE A 23 -3.65 9.19 -8.13
C PHE A 23 -2.82 10.48 -8.05
N PRO A 24 -3.07 11.46 -8.93
CA PRO A 24 -2.16 12.58 -9.15
C PRO A 24 -2.10 13.51 -7.94
N ALA A 25 -0.94 14.15 -7.75
CA ALA A 25 -0.80 15.23 -6.79
C ALA A 25 -1.68 16.43 -7.21
N THR A 26 -2.25 17.12 -6.24
CA THR A 26 -3.09 18.30 -6.49
C THR A 26 -2.46 19.55 -5.88
N GLN A 27 -2.76 20.72 -6.44
CA GLN A 27 -2.29 21.99 -5.87
C GLN A 27 -2.85 22.25 -4.47
N SER A 28 -4.07 21.76 -4.17
CA SER A 28 -4.70 21.93 -2.87
C SER A 28 -4.21 20.94 -1.81
N GLY A 29 -3.45 19.90 -2.21
CA GLY A 29 -3.02 18.82 -1.32
C GLY A 29 -4.17 17.95 -0.79
N VAL A 30 -5.36 18.01 -1.41
CA VAL A 30 -6.53 17.25 -0.97
C VAL A 30 -6.28 15.74 -0.99
N GLU A 31 -5.46 15.27 -1.94
CA GLU A 31 -5.09 13.87 -2.07
C GLU A 31 -4.35 13.35 -0.83
N ILE A 32 -3.48 14.16 -0.23
CA ILE A 32 -2.75 13.78 0.99
C ILE A 32 -3.70 13.75 2.19
N ARG A 33 -4.66 14.69 2.27
CA ARG A 33 -5.68 14.67 3.34
C ARG A 33 -6.57 13.43 3.25
N VAL A 34 -6.96 13.03 2.04
CA VAL A 34 -7.72 11.80 1.79
C VAL A 34 -6.91 10.58 2.25
N LEU A 35 -5.64 10.48 1.86
CA LEU A 35 -4.78 9.36 2.30
C LEU A 35 -4.62 9.30 3.82
N LYS A 36 -4.45 10.45 4.49
CA LYS A 36 -4.36 10.52 5.97
C LYS A 36 -5.66 10.14 6.67
N HIS A 37 -6.80 10.31 6.01
CA HIS A 37 -8.10 9.92 6.57
C HIS A 37 -8.38 8.43 6.40
N LEU A 38 -7.89 7.82 5.31
CA LEU A 38 -8.13 6.42 4.99
C LEU A 38 -7.06 5.49 5.61
N PHE A 39 -5.78 5.83 5.45
CA PHE A 39 -4.67 4.96 5.83
C PHE A 39 -4.06 5.39 7.16
N THR A 40 -3.73 4.42 8.00
CA THR A 40 -2.72 4.64 9.05
C THR A 40 -1.32 4.70 8.41
N PRO A 41 -0.30 5.26 9.08
CA PRO A 41 1.08 5.22 8.59
C PRO A 41 1.55 3.80 8.27
N GLU A 42 1.16 2.81 9.07
CA GLU A 42 1.49 1.41 8.88
C GLU A 42 0.77 0.81 7.66
N ASP A 43 -0.52 1.14 7.46
CA ASP A 43 -1.25 0.73 6.24
C ASP A 43 -0.55 1.29 5.00
N ALA A 44 -0.11 2.55 5.06
CA ALA A 44 0.58 3.22 3.96
C ALA A 44 1.93 2.55 3.64
N GLU A 45 2.75 2.23 4.65
CA GLU A 45 4.02 1.52 4.44
C GLU A 45 3.78 0.12 3.82
N VAL A 46 2.75 -0.60 4.27
CA VAL A 46 2.42 -1.90 3.66
C VAL A 46 2.01 -1.75 2.20
N ALA A 47 1.14 -0.77 1.91
CA ALA A 47 0.68 -0.50 0.55
C ALA A 47 1.82 -0.18 -0.43
N LEU A 48 2.87 0.51 0.02
CA LEU A 48 4.06 0.83 -0.78
C LEU A 48 4.82 -0.39 -1.30
N HIS A 49 4.63 -1.54 -0.67
CA HIS A 49 5.24 -2.80 -1.08
C HIS A 49 4.29 -3.68 -1.90
N LEU A 50 3.11 -3.18 -2.28
CA LEU A 50 2.18 -3.89 -3.14
C LEU A 50 2.38 -3.50 -4.60
N LYS A 51 1.75 -4.27 -5.49
CA LYS A 51 1.76 -4.06 -6.92
C LYS A 51 0.34 -4.14 -7.44
N PHE A 52 0.12 -3.57 -8.61
CA PHE A 52 -1.17 -3.65 -9.28
C PHE A 52 -1.58 -5.10 -9.57
N GLN A 53 -0.64 -5.96 -10.00
CA GLN A 53 -0.91 -7.37 -10.24
C GLN A 53 -1.00 -8.15 -8.92
N PRO A 54 -2.01 -9.03 -8.76
CA PRO A 54 -2.08 -9.92 -7.62
C PRO A 54 -0.83 -10.80 -7.49
N GLU A 55 -0.31 -10.92 -6.27
CA GLU A 55 0.85 -11.76 -5.97
C GLU A 55 0.53 -12.71 -4.82
N PRO A 56 1.07 -13.94 -4.81
CA PRO A 56 0.93 -14.84 -3.67
C PRO A 56 1.52 -14.22 -2.40
N LEU A 57 0.89 -14.45 -1.24
CA LEU A 57 1.34 -13.95 0.07
C LEU A 57 2.84 -14.17 0.31
N LYS A 58 3.35 -15.38 0.01
CA LYS A 58 4.78 -15.70 0.16
C LYS A 58 5.70 -14.80 -0.66
N LYS A 59 5.25 -14.31 -1.83
CA LYS A 59 6.01 -13.41 -2.69
C LYS A 59 5.98 -11.99 -2.16
N VAL A 60 4.83 -11.53 -1.66
CA VAL A 60 4.71 -10.24 -0.95
C VAL A 60 5.60 -10.23 0.28
N TYR A 61 5.53 -11.28 1.10
CA TYR A 61 6.31 -11.43 2.34
C TYR A 61 7.83 -11.31 2.14
N ARG A 62 8.36 -11.69 0.98
CA ARG A 62 9.80 -11.53 0.67
C ARG A 62 10.26 -10.07 0.78
N ARG A 63 9.37 -9.10 0.54
CA ARG A 63 9.67 -7.66 0.64
C ARG A 63 9.68 -7.16 2.09
N PHE A 64 9.09 -7.91 3.01
CA PHE A 64 8.96 -7.55 4.43
C PHE A 64 9.95 -8.29 5.34
N LYS A 65 10.81 -9.17 4.83
CA LYS A 65 11.72 -9.99 5.65
C LYS A 65 12.60 -9.21 6.65
N LYS A 66 12.93 -7.95 6.34
CA LYS A 66 13.76 -7.09 7.20
C LYS A 66 12.95 -6.23 8.18
N SER A 67 11.62 -6.29 8.12
CA SER A 67 10.72 -5.47 8.96
C SER A 67 10.41 -6.10 10.33
N GLY A 68 10.80 -7.36 10.55
CA GLY A 68 10.49 -8.09 11.79
C GLY A 68 9.09 -8.70 11.83
N ILE A 69 8.20 -8.39 10.86
CA ILE A 69 6.88 -9.00 10.81
C ILE A 69 6.96 -10.47 10.37
N THR A 70 6.08 -11.29 10.93
CA THR A 70 5.84 -12.67 10.50
C THR A 70 4.94 -12.70 9.27
N ILE A 71 4.92 -13.83 8.56
CA ILE A 71 4.03 -14.01 7.41
C ILE A 71 2.55 -13.97 7.83
N LYS A 72 2.23 -14.44 9.04
CA LYS A 72 0.87 -14.46 9.58
C LYS A 72 0.38 -13.05 9.92
N GLU A 73 1.24 -12.22 10.52
CA GLU A 73 0.92 -10.80 10.76
C GLU A 73 0.72 -10.04 9.45
N LEU A 74 1.55 -10.31 8.43
CA LEU A 74 1.35 -9.71 7.11
C LEU A 74 0.01 -10.15 6.50
N GLU A 75 -0.35 -11.43 6.61
CA GLU A 75 -1.64 -11.94 6.13
C GLU A 75 -2.80 -11.22 6.81
N GLN A 76 -2.79 -11.14 8.14
CA GLN A 76 -3.82 -10.44 8.90
C GLN A 76 -3.92 -8.96 8.47
N LYS A 77 -2.79 -8.29 8.28
CA LYS A 77 -2.75 -6.89 7.85
C LYS A 77 -3.36 -6.70 6.46
N LEU A 78 -3.02 -7.57 5.51
CA LEU A 78 -3.58 -7.53 4.16
C LEU A 78 -5.09 -7.85 4.18
N ASP A 79 -5.54 -8.72 5.08
CA ASP A 79 -6.94 -9.05 5.28
C ASP A 79 -7.73 -7.84 5.80
N GLU A 80 -7.20 -7.13 6.79
CA GLU A 80 -7.76 -5.88 7.28
C GLU A 80 -7.83 -4.82 6.18
N MET A 81 -6.75 -4.64 5.40
CA MET A 81 -6.73 -3.69 4.29
C MET A 81 -7.74 -4.05 3.18
N TYR A 82 -7.95 -5.34 2.94
CA TYR A 82 -8.99 -5.82 2.01
C TYR A 82 -10.39 -5.46 2.53
N LEU A 83 -10.67 -5.69 3.81
CA LEU A 83 -11.95 -5.36 4.43
C LEU A 83 -12.24 -3.85 4.44
N LYS A 84 -11.19 -3.02 4.54
CA LYS A 84 -11.30 -1.55 4.39
C LYS A 84 -11.48 -1.09 2.94
N GLY A 85 -11.37 -2.00 1.96
CA GLY A 85 -11.46 -1.67 0.52
C GLY A 85 -10.21 -1.03 -0.06
N PHE A 86 -9.06 -1.10 0.63
CA PHE A 86 -7.81 -0.47 0.17
C PHE A 86 -7.09 -1.29 -0.89
N ILE A 87 -7.31 -2.61 -0.88
CA ILE A 87 -6.70 -3.55 -1.81
C ILE A 87 -7.75 -4.56 -2.28
N ASN A 88 -7.47 -5.19 -3.41
CA ASN A 88 -8.27 -6.30 -3.93
C ASN A 88 -7.52 -7.63 -3.75
N ARG A 89 -8.27 -8.72 -3.54
CA ARG A 89 -7.73 -10.07 -3.62
C ARG A 89 -7.86 -10.59 -5.04
N GLY A 90 -6.77 -11.12 -5.58
CA GLY A 90 -6.83 -11.85 -6.85
C GLY A 90 -7.51 -13.20 -6.65
N SER A 91 -8.63 -13.43 -7.34
CA SER A 91 -9.20 -14.75 -7.50
C SER A 91 -8.44 -15.50 -8.60
N ARG A 92 -7.83 -16.63 -8.25
CA ARG A 92 -7.45 -17.60 -9.28
C ARG A 92 -8.71 -18.39 -9.62
N ASN A 93 -9.33 -18.07 -10.74
CA ASN A 93 -10.24 -19.01 -11.40
C ASN A 93 -9.37 -20.18 -11.89
N ILE A 94 -9.23 -21.20 -11.05
CA ILE A 94 -8.83 -22.53 -11.49
C ILE A 94 -10.08 -23.13 -12.12
N GLY A 95 -10.20 -22.93 -13.44
CA GLY A 95 -11.09 -23.71 -14.30
C GLY A 95 -10.44 -25.04 -14.67
#